data_AF-A0AAD7H4U0-F1
#
_entry.id   AF-A0AAD7H4U0-F1
#
_cell.length_a   1.000
_cell.length_b   1.000
_cell.length_c   1.000
_cell.angle_alpha   90.00
_cell.angle_beta   90.00
_cell.angle_gamma   90.00
#
_symmetry.space_group_name_H-M   'P 1'
#
loop_
_entity.id
_entity.type
_entity.pdbx_description
1 polymer ?
#
loop_
_entity_poly.entity_id
_entity_poly.type
_entity_poly.pdbx_seq_one_letter_code
_entity_poly.pdbx_strand_id
1 'polypeptide(L)' 'DFPQELVDVVLDNVAARAADTKDVGTCGSVCRRWLPHSRKHLFSHLTISNFGSPTPQSFLDLV' A
#
# COMPACT_ATOMS: atom_id res chain seq x y z
N ASP A 1 -17.24 -21.47 3.39
CA ASP A 1 -16.25 -20.47 2.97
C ASP A 1 -16.89 -19.27 2.30
N PHE A 2 -16.36 -18.07 2.53
CA PHE A 2 -16.76 -16.88 1.77
C PHE A 2 -16.05 -16.91 0.39
N PRO A 3 -16.70 -16.58 -0.73
CA PRO A 3 -16.07 -16.58 -2.06
C PRO A 3 -14.88 -15.61 -2.16
N GLN A 4 -13.84 -15.99 -2.91
CA GLN A 4 -12.67 -15.13 -3.08
C GLN A 4 -12.97 -13.96 -4.02
N GLU A 5 -13.81 -14.18 -5.03
CA GLU A 5 -14.20 -13.16 -6.01
C GLU A 5 -14.89 -11.96 -5.34
N LEU A 6 -15.65 -12.21 -4.27
CA LEU A 6 -16.27 -11.14 -3.49
C LEU A 6 -15.25 -10.33 -2.69
N VAL A 7 -14.20 -10.97 -2.17
CA VAL A 7 -13.10 -10.26 -1.49
C VAL A 7 -12.36 -9.38 -2.49
N ASP A 8 -12.10 -9.90 -3.68
CA ASP A 8 -11.41 -9.18 -4.74
C ASP A 8 -12.22 -7.96 -5.19
N VAL A 9 -13.53 -8.10 -5.44
CA VAL A 9 -14.41 -6.98 -5.80
C VAL A 9 -14.44 -5.89 -4.72
N VAL A 10 -14.46 -6.28 -3.44
CA VAL A 10 -14.41 -5.30 -2.33
C VAL A 10 -13.07 -4.55 -2.35
N LEU A 11 -11.96 -5.26 -2.46
CA LEU A 11 -10.62 -4.66 -2.49
C LEU A 11 -10.43 -3.75 -3.72
N ASP A 12 -10.93 -4.16 -4.89
CA ASP A 12 -10.93 -3.37 -6.11
C ASP A 12 -11.68 -2.04 -5.91
N ASN A 13 -12.86 -2.09 -5.28
CA ASN A 13 -13.66 -0.89 -4.99
C ASN A 13 -12.99 0.05 -3.98
N VAL A 14 -12.36 -0.52 -2.94
CA VAL A 14 -11.63 0.27 -1.94
C VAL A 14 -10.41 0.93 -2.59
N ALA A 15 -9.62 0.18 -3.36
CA ALA A 15 -8.46 0.68 -4.07
C ALA A 15 -8.82 1.75 -5.11
N ALA A 16 -9.96 1.62 -5.80
CA ALA A 16 -10.42 2.60 -6.78
C ALA A 16 -10.91 3.92 -6.16
N ARG A 17 -11.47 3.88 -4.95
CA ARG A 17 -11.99 5.07 -4.25
C ARG A 17 -10.94 5.80 -3.42
N ALA A 18 -9.96 5.08 -2.91
CA ALA A 18 -9.00 5.63 -1.98
C ALA A 18 -7.83 6.28 -2.75
N ALA A 19 -7.69 7.61 -2.59
CA ALA A 19 -6.51 8.33 -3.07
C ALA A 19 -5.23 7.91 -2.31
N ASP A 20 -5.37 7.35 -1.11
CA ASP A 20 -4.30 6.81 -0.28
C ASP A 20 -4.51 5.30 -0.06
N THR A 21 -3.42 4.57 0.06
CA THR A 21 -3.39 3.11 0.21
C THR A 21 -3.75 2.62 1.62
N LYS A 22 -4.01 3.51 2.58
CA LYS A 22 -4.32 3.17 3.99
C LYS A 22 -5.53 2.26 4.16
N ASP A 23 -6.60 2.49 3.42
CA ASP A 23 -7.84 1.72 3.56
C ASP A 23 -7.62 0.27 3.11
N VAL A 24 -6.92 0.09 1.99
CA VAL A 24 -6.48 -1.22 1.50
C VAL A 24 -5.55 -1.91 2.51
N GLY A 25 -4.67 -1.14 3.16
CA GLY A 25 -3.80 -1.64 4.24
C GLY A 25 -4.60 -2.21 5.40
N THR A 26 -5.67 -1.52 5.80
CA THR A 26 -6.58 -1.94 6.87
C THR A 26 -7.32 -3.23 6.49
N CYS A 27 -7.75 -3.38 5.23
CA CYS A 27 -8.33 -4.63 4.73
C CYS A 27 -7.41 -5.84 4.90
N GLY A 28 -6.09 -5.65 4.79
CA GLY A 28 -5.09 -6.70 5.01
C GLY A 28 -5.04 -7.22 6.45
N SER A 29 -5.53 -6.44 7.42
CA SER A 29 -5.56 -6.82 8.85
C SER A 29 -6.83 -7.56 9.26
N VAL A 30 -7.85 -7.67 8.40
CA VAL A 30 -9.14 -8.31 8.71
C VAL A 30 -8.98 -9.81 8.97
N CYS A 31 -8.31 -10.53 8.06
CA CYS A 31 -7.97 -11.94 8.25
C CYS A 31 -6.82 -12.37 7.33
N ARG A 32 -6.22 -13.53 7.62
CA ARG A 32 -5.08 -14.09 6.85
C ARG A 32 -5.36 -14.22 5.34
N ARG A 33 -6.61 -14.46 4.97
CA ARG A 33 -7.01 -14.64 3.56
C ARG A 33 -7.07 -13.33 2.77
N TRP A 34 -7.36 -12.21 3.44
CA TRP A 34 -7.44 -10.89 2.79
C TRP A 34 -6.05 -10.27 2.55
N LEU A 35 -5.06 -10.66 3.35
CA LEU A 35 -3.70 -10.14 3.31
C LEU A 35 -3.03 -10.25 1.91
N PRO A 36 -2.95 -11.43 1.26
CA PRO A 36 -2.28 -11.53 -0.04
C PRO A 36 -2.95 -10.68 -1.13
N HIS A 37 -4.27 -10.55 -1.11
CA HIS A 37 -5.01 -9.76 -2.09
C HIS A 37 -4.85 -8.26 -1.83
N SER A 38 -4.91 -7.84 -0.56
CA SER A 38 -4.67 -6.44 -0.18
C SER A 38 -3.27 -5.99 -0.59
N ARG A 39 -2.24 -6.85 -0.41
CA ARG A 39 -0.86 -6.55 -0.86
C ARG A 39 -0.75 -6.29 -2.35
N LYS A 40 -1.50 -7.01 -3.19
CA LYS A 40 -1.50 -6.79 -4.64
C LYS A 40 -1.88 -5.35 -4.98
N HIS A 41 -2.88 -4.78 -4.28
CA HIS A 41 -3.30 -3.39 -4.47
C HIS A 41 -2.35 -2.38 -3.85
N LEU A 42 -1.78 -2.68 -2.67
CA LEU A 42 -0.80 -1.79 -2.02
C LEU A 42 0.48 -1.61 -2.83
N PHE A 43 0.91 -2.67 -3.52
CA PHE A 43 2.19 -2.70 -4.22
C PHE A 43 2.06 -2.65 -5.75
N SER A 44 0.87 -2.40 -6.29
CA SER A 44 0.65 -2.28 -7.74
C SER A 44 1.30 -1.01 -8.31
N HIS A 45 1.28 0.08 -7.54
CA HIS A 45 1.81 1.39 -7.94
C HIS A 45 2.72 1.95 -6.86
N LEU A 46 3.93 1.41 -6.76
CA LEU A 46 4.96 1.98 -5.91
C LEU A 46 5.57 3.20 -6.59
N THR A 47 5.37 4.37 -6.00
CA THR A 47 6.15 5.56 -6.33
C THR A 47 7.26 5.66 -5.28
N ILE A 48 8.50 5.39 -5.68
CA ILE A 48 9.66 5.66 -4.83
C ILE A 48 9.84 7.16 -4.83
N SER A 49 9.27 7.84 -3.83
CA SER A 49 9.56 9.24 -3.59
C SER A 49 11.05 9.34 -3.24
N ASN A 50 11.79 10.16 -3.99
CA ASN A 50 13.18 10.45 -3.67
C ASN A 50 13.20 11.31 -2.39
N PHE A 51 13.10 10.65 -1.23
CA PHE A 51 13.18 11.27 0.09
C PHE A 51 14.62 11.75 0.31
N GLY A 52 15.00 12.81 -0.40
CA GLY A 52 16.35 13.35 -0.39
C GLY A 52 17.38 12.32 -0.83
N SER A 53 17.87 12.42 -2.06
CA SER A 53 19.25 11.95 -2.31
C SER A 53 20.09 12.59 -1.20
N PRO A 54 20.79 11.82 -0.34
CA PRO A 54 21.69 12.40 0.64
C PRO A 54 22.76 13.12 -0.18
N THR A 55 22.59 14.42 -0.37
CA THR A 55 23.58 15.24 -1.02
C THR A 55 24.78 15.31 -0.06
N PRO A 56 26.00 15.42 -0.57
CA PRO A 56 27.18 15.63 0.28
C PRO A 56 27.00 16.78 1.28
N GLN A 57 26.15 17.77 0.94
CA GLN A 57 25.79 18.89 1.80
C GLN A 57 25.06 18.47 3.08
N SER A 58 24.15 17.49 3.02
CA SER A 58 23.41 17.00 4.19
C SER A 58 24.30 16.36 5.27
N PHE A 59 25.49 15.90 4.89
CA PHE A 59 26.50 15.41 5.84
C PHE A 59 27.31 16.52 6.49
N LEU A 60 27.49 17.66 5.80
CA LEU A 60 28.21 18.81 6.34
C LEU A 60 27.36 19.61 7.33
N ASP A 61 26.04 19.61 7.19
CA ASP A 61 25.12 20.29 8.12
C ASP A 61 24.96 19.55 9.47
N LEU A 62 25.59 18.38 9.63
CA LEU A 62 25.61 17.54 10.85
C LEU A 62 26.87 17.73 11.72
N VAL A 63 27.88 18.47 11.24
CA VAL A 63 29.16 18.72 11.91
C VAL A 63 29.23 20.16 12.41
#